data_AF-A0A6I4ZGY3-F1
#
_entry.id   AF-A0A6I4ZGY3-F1
#
_cell.length_a   1.000
_cell.length_b   1.000
_cell.length_c   1.000
_cell.angle_alpha   90.00
_cell.angle_beta   90.00
_cell.angle_gamma   90.00
#
_symmetry.space_group_name_H-M   'P 1'
#
loop_
_entity.id
_entity.type
_entity.pdbx_description
1 polymer ?
#
loop_
_entity_poly.entity_id
_entity_poly.type
_entity_poly.pdbx_seq_one_letter_code
_entity_poly.pdbx_strand_id
1 'polypeptide(L)'
;MRLLVIGCEYAGKHTIGVEIDRWWSNLTGQEFRPPPSFSFHDHFVLPHIVHAEGHEHHKELSEKQMLTLNPHLLEHFQRYQIFNKLTKGYRIDPDLFLMDFHYGDAVYAPLYYGYGKPGMYADRRNMARSIDAEINEFYPDMVLVLVKASPDAIRHRMANKHETPFPRRHAATYFKGEDAETVLARFDEEFEKSLITRKIEIDTTDATVEESLAEFVRQVKPFITNDDYQRILGNRALETG
;
A
#
# COMPACT_ATOMS: atom_id res chain seq x y z
N MET A 1 1.94 5.09 14.21
CA MET A 1 1.29 5.62 13.00
C MET A 1 0.78 4.50 12.10
N ARG A 2 -0.48 4.58 11.67
CA ARG A 2 -1.09 3.61 10.75
C ARG A 2 -1.40 4.24 9.40
N LEU A 3 -0.87 3.66 8.32
CA LEU A 3 -0.96 4.17 6.96
C LEU A 3 -1.55 3.11 6.03
N LEU A 4 -2.43 3.55 5.14
CA LEU A 4 -2.87 2.80 3.98
C LEU A 4 -2.44 3.57 2.73
N VAL A 5 -1.39 3.12 2.06
CA VAL A 5 -0.78 3.81 0.92
C VAL A 5 -1.20 3.13 -0.37
N ILE A 6 -1.97 3.82 -1.19
CA ILE A 6 -2.56 3.31 -2.43
C ILE A 6 -2.01 4.06 -3.65
N GLY A 7 -2.04 3.41 -4.81
CA GLY A 7 -1.70 4.07 -6.07
C GLY A 7 -1.38 3.10 -7.19
N CYS A 8 -1.32 3.65 -8.41
CA CYS A 8 -0.92 2.88 -9.57
C CYS A 8 0.49 2.28 -9.39
N GLU A 9 0.73 1.10 -9.94
CA GLU A 9 2.10 0.61 -10.11
C GLU A 9 2.91 1.65 -10.87
N TYR A 10 4.20 1.79 -10.52
CA TYR A 10 5.09 2.86 -10.99
C TYR A 10 4.76 4.29 -10.54
N ALA A 11 3.75 4.51 -9.71
CA ALA A 11 3.49 5.83 -9.10
C ALA A 11 4.47 6.19 -7.97
N GLY A 12 5.49 5.37 -7.67
CA GLY A 12 6.49 5.68 -6.63
C GLY A 12 6.07 5.35 -5.19
N LYS A 13 4.88 4.78 -4.99
CA LYS A 13 4.33 4.42 -3.66
C LYS A 13 5.25 3.58 -2.78
N HIS A 14 5.97 2.61 -3.34
CA HIS A 14 6.89 1.80 -2.52
C HIS A 14 8.13 2.59 -2.11
N THR A 15 8.69 3.40 -3.01
CA THR A 15 9.83 4.26 -2.73
C THR A 15 9.51 5.25 -1.62
N ILE A 16 8.39 5.99 -1.73
CA ILE A 16 7.99 6.92 -0.66
C ILE A 16 7.60 6.18 0.61
N GLY A 17 6.92 5.03 0.52
CA GLY A 17 6.54 4.24 1.70
C GLY A 17 7.74 3.80 2.54
N VAL A 18 8.85 3.40 1.91
CA VAL A 18 10.12 3.06 2.58
C VAL A 18 10.70 4.27 3.30
N GLU A 19 10.69 5.43 2.67
CA GLU A 19 11.24 6.65 3.26
C GLU A 19 10.34 7.22 4.37
N ILE A 20 9.02 7.03 4.30
CA ILE A 20 8.11 7.33 5.41
C ILE A 20 8.40 6.41 6.60
N ASP A 21 8.56 5.11 6.37
CA ASP A 21 8.89 4.15 7.44
C ASP A 21 10.24 4.49 8.10
N ARG A 22 11.26 4.82 7.30
CA ARG A 22 12.55 5.32 7.80
C ARG A 22 12.40 6.57 8.63
N TRP A 23 11.69 7.57 8.12
CA TRP A 23 11.44 8.83 8.82
C TRP A 23 10.71 8.59 10.14
N TRP A 24 9.69 7.74 10.15
CA TRP A 24 8.87 7.44 11.31
C TRP A 24 9.63 6.64 12.38
N SER A 25 10.41 5.67 11.95
CA SER A 25 11.30 4.87 12.81
C SER A 25 12.29 5.77 13.54
N ASN A 26 12.96 6.67 12.81
CA ASN A 26 13.89 7.65 13.39
C ASN A 26 13.20 8.58 14.40
N LEU A 27 11.98 9.04 14.11
CA LEU A 27 11.27 9.93 15.02
C LEU A 27 10.86 9.26 16.33
N THR A 28 10.51 7.97 16.28
CA THR A 28 9.97 7.23 17.42
C THR A 28 10.99 6.35 18.14
N GLY A 29 12.25 6.36 17.69
CA GLY A 29 13.32 5.55 18.26
C GLY A 29 13.22 4.06 17.93
N GLN A 30 12.44 3.70 16.91
CA GLN A 30 12.34 2.32 16.43
C GLN A 30 13.47 2.01 15.44
N GLU A 31 13.87 0.74 15.41
CA GLU A 31 14.80 0.27 14.39
C GLU A 31 14.11 0.28 13.02
N PHE A 32 14.63 1.07 12.09
CA PHE A 32 14.21 1.00 10.69
C PHE A 32 14.63 -0.35 10.09
N ARG A 33 13.64 -1.14 9.63
CA ARG A 33 13.86 -2.39 8.92
C ARG A 33 13.31 -2.25 7.50
N PRO A 34 14.18 -2.25 6.45
CA PRO A 34 13.70 -2.12 5.09
C PRO A 34 12.79 -3.30 4.72
N PRO A 35 11.81 -3.10 3.83
CA PRO A 35 10.94 -4.19 3.39
C PRO A 35 11.75 -5.37 2.80
N PRO A 36 11.37 -6.61 3.09
CA PRO A 36 10.19 -7.00 3.87
C PRO A 36 10.38 -6.79 5.38
N SER A 37 9.37 -6.24 6.05
CA SER A 37 9.35 -6.05 7.50
C SER A 37 7.95 -6.25 8.08
N PHE A 38 7.85 -6.53 9.37
CA PHE A 38 6.57 -6.78 10.04
C PHE A 38 5.61 -5.58 10.04
N SER A 39 6.12 -4.35 10.08
CA SER A 39 5.30 -3.13 10.04
C SER A 39 4.88 -2.75 8.61
N PHE A 40 5.57 -3.26 7.58
CA PHE A 40 5.37 -2.90 6.18
C PHE A 40 4.79 -4.06 5.36
N HIS A 41 3.49 -4.01 5.07
CA HIS A 41 2.78 -5.05 4.33
C HIS A 41 2.46 -4.62 2.92
N ASP A 42 3.07 -5.29 1.93
CA ASP A 42 3.00 -4.89 0.54
C ASP A 42 2.72 -6.03 -0.45
N HIS A 43 2.15 -7.11 0.07
CA HIS A 43 1.90 -8.38 -0.61
C HIS A 43 0.41 -8.55 -0.95
N PHE A 44 -0.17 -7.59 -1.68
CA PHE A 44 -1.61 -7.61 -2.04
C PHE A 44 -1.88 -7.52 -3.54
N VAL A 45 -0.88 -7.22 -4.36
CA VAL A 45 -1.02 -7.04 -5.83
C VAL A 45 -0.23 -8.11 -6.54
N LEU A 46 -0.88 -8.85 -7.46
CA LEU A 46 -0.21 -9.94 -8.18
C LEU A 46 0.94 -9.44 -9.05
N PRO A 47 2.07 -10.17 -9.08
CA PRO A 47 2.29 -11.49 -8.47
C PRO A 47 2.75 -11.45 -6.99
N HIS A 48 2.96 -10.26 -6.43
CA HIS A 48 3.51 -10.05 -5.08
C HIS A 48 2.43 -10.20 -4.02
N ILE A 49 2.12 -11.45 -3.68
CA ILE A 49 1.04 -11.78 -2.73
C ILE A 49 1.48 -12.73 -1.62
N VAL A 50 2.79 -13.01 -1.56
CA VAL A 50 3.42 -13.85 -0.55
C VAL A 50 4.25 -12.96 0.36
N HIS A 51 4.00 -13.06 1.66
CA HIS A 51 4.85 -12.43 2.68
C HIS A 51 6.28 -12.94 2.51
N ALA A 52 7.27 -12.06 2.34
CA ALA A 52 8.62 -12.53 2.06
C ALA A 52 9.33 -13.08 3.31
N GLU A 53 9.11 -12.49 4.48
CA GLU A 53 9.69 -12.98 5.74
C GLU A 53 9.08 -14.32 6.13
N GLY A 54 9.92 -15.33 6.36
CA GLY A 54 9.54 -16.72 6.65
C GLY A 54 9.19 -17.57 5.43
N HIS A 55 9.26 -17.00 4.21
CA HIS A 55 9.00 -17.70 2.96
C HIS A 55 10.08 -17.49 1.88
N GLU A 56 11.26 -17.03 2.29
CA GLU A 56 12.37 -16.63 1.42
C GLU A 56 12.78 -17.75 0.46
N HIS A 57 12.75 -19.00 0.91
CA HIS A 57 13.20 -20.17 0.14
C HIS A 57 12.18 -20.68 -0.89
N HIS A 58 10.92 -20.25 -0.80
CA HIS A 58 9.84 -20.74 -1.68
C HIS A 58 8.91 -19.64 -2.19
N LYS A 59 9.24 -18.36 -1.97
CA LYS A 59 8.46 -17.22 -2.44
C LYS A 59 8.24 -17.26 -3.95
N GLU A 60 9.31 -17.38 -4.73
CA GLU A 60 9.22 -17.39 -6.20
C GLU A 60 8.37 -18.57 -6.72
N LEU A 61 8.54 -19.75 -6.12
CA LEU A 61 7.71 -20.92 -6.45
C LEU A 61 6.24 -20.68 -6.10
N SER A 62 5.97 -20.12 -4.92
CA SER A 62 4.62 -19.86 -4.44
C SER A 62 3.92 -18.84 -5.33
N GLU A 63 4.56 -17.72 -5.63
CA GLU A 63 4.02 -16.70 -6.53
C GLU A 63 3.75 -17.27 -7.92
N LYS A 64 4.69 -18.04 -8.48
CA LYS A 64 4.50 -18.73 -9.76
C LYS A 64 3.30 -19.67 -9.74
N GLN A 65 3.12 -20.44 -8.67
CA GLN A 65 1.97 -21.35 -8.52
C GLN A 65 0.66 -20.59 -8.36
N MET A 66 0.65 -19.48 -7.63
CA MET A 66 -0.52 -18.62 -7.48
C MET A 66 -1.03 -18.08 -8.82
N LEU A 67 -0.13 -17.79 -9.76
CA LEU A 67 -0.50 -17.35 -11.11
C LEU A 67 -1.21 -18.43 -11.95
N THR A 68 -1.12 -19.69 -11.54
CA THR A 68 -1.78 -20.83 -12.22
C THR A 68 -3.18 -21.12 -11.69
N LEU A 69 -3.57 -20.48 -10.58
CA LEU A 69 -4.89 -20.68 -10.00
C LEU A 69 -5.99 -20.15 -10.92
N ASN A 70 -7.15 -20.81 -10.90
CA ASN A 70 -8.32 -20.22 -11.52
C ASN A 70 -8.75 -18.96 -10.75
N PRO A 71 -9.45 -18.01 -11.41
CA PRO A 71 -9.81 -16.73 -10.80
C PRO A 71 -10.56 -16.84 -9.47
N HIS A 72 -11.40 -17.86 -9.28
CA HIS A 72 -12.18 -18.01 -8.04
C HIS A 72 -11.33 -18.51 -6.87
N LEU A 73 -10.36 -19.41 -7.10
CA LEU A 73 -9.42 -19.79 -6.03
C LEU A 73 -8.49 -18.63 -5.65
N LEU A 74 -8.06 -17.86 -6.65
CA LEU A 74 -7.27 -16.65 -6.41
C LEU A 74 -8.06 -15.60 -5.61
N GLU A 75 -9.34 -15.40 -5.94
CA GLU A 75 -10.27 -14.54 -5.18
C GLU A 75 -10.32 -14.93 -3.70
N HIS A 76 -10.45 -16.23 -3.40
CA HIS A 76 -10.52 -16.73 -2.03
C HIS A 76 -9.25 -16.41 -1.26
N PHE A 77 -8.08 -16.62 -1.88
CA PHE A 77 -6.80 -16.31 -1.27
C PHE A 77 -6.65 -14.81 -1.00
N GLN A 78 -6.94 -13.96 -1.99
CA GLN A 78 -6.85 -12.50 -1.84
C GLN A 78 -7.79 -11.98 -0.76
N ARG A 79 -9.03 -12.50 -0.73
CA ARG A 79 -9.99 -12.17 0.33
C ARG A 79 -9.49 -12.61 1.71
N TYR A 80 -8.85 -13.77 1.82
CA TYR A 80 -8.21 -14.20 3.06
C TYR A 80 -7.08 -13.25 3.48
N GLN A 81 -6.19 -12.86 2.57
CA GLN A 81 -5.10 -11.90 2.84
C GLN A 81 -5.63 -10.56 3.36
N ILE A 82 -6.72 -10.07 2.76
CA ILE A 82 -7.39 -8.84 3.19
C ILE A 82 -7.92 -9.00 4.62
N PHE A 83 -8.74 -10.02 4.89
CA PHE A 83 -9.32 -10.21 6.22
C PHE A 83 -8.29 -10.55 7.30
N ASN A 84 -7.17 -11.19 6.96
CA ASN A 84 -6.10 -11.48 7.90
C ASN A 84 -5.57 -10.20 8.56
N LYS A 85 -5.46 -9.09 7.82
CA LYS A 85 -5.00 -7.80 8.37
C LYS A 85 -6.02 -7.12 9.28
N LEU A 86 -7.25 -7.62 9.36
CA LEU A 86 -8.26 -7.18 10.32
C LEU A 86 -8.26 -8.02 11.61
N THR A 87 -7.34 -8.99 11.78
CA THR A 87 -7.29 -9.81 13.00
C THR A 87 -6.69 -9.05 14.19
N LYS A 88 -6.99 -9.51 15.41
CA LYS A 88 -6.61 -8.83 16.67
C LYS A 88 -5.12 -8.47 16.77
N GLY A 89 -4.23 -9.31 16.23
CA GLY A 89 -2.79 -9.05 16.26
C GLY A 89 -2.40 -7.73 15.58
N TYR A 90 -3.01 -7.42 14.43
CA TYR A 90 -2.76 -6.17 13.71
C TYR A 90 -3.48 -4.98 14.35
N ARG A 91 -4.61 -5.20 15.04
CA ARG A 91 -5.38 -4.13 15.70
C ARG A 91 -4.64 -3.46 16.85
N ILE A 92 -3.76 -4.19 17.51
CA ILE A 92 -2.97 -3.69 18.64
C ILE A 92 -1.60 -3.15 18.21
N ASP A 93 -1.25 -3.27 16.93
CA ASP A 93 0.02 -2.77 16.42
C ASP A 93 -0.01 -1.23 16.36
N PRO A 94 0.92 -0.54 17.06
CA PRO A 94 0.97 0.92 17.00
C PRO A 94 1.43 1.45 15.64
N ASP A 95 2.14 0.64 14.83
CA ASP A 95 2.66 1.03 13.52
C ASP A 95 2.28 0.00 12.45
N LEU A 96 1.36 0.38 11.54
CA LEU A 96 0.83 -0.54 10.53
C LEU A 96 0.80 0.15 9.16
N PHE A 97 1.64 -0.31 8.23
CA PHE A 97 1.78 0.27 6.91
C PHE A 97 1.26 -0.76 5.89
N LEU A 98 0.13 -0.45 5.27
CA LEU A 98 -0.53 -1.31 4.29
C LEU A 98 -0.36 -0.68 2.90
N MET A 99 0.33 -1.37 1.99
CA MET A 99 0.47 -0.92 0.60
C MET A 99 -0.61 -1.56 -0.28
N ASP A 100 -1.40 -0.75 -0.96
CA ASP A 100 -2.58 -1.09 -1.77
C ASP A 100 -3.72 -1.79 -1.03
N PHE A 101 -3.43 -2.85 -0.29
CA PHE A 101 -4.38 -3.65 0.48
C PHE A 101 -5.69 -3.94 -0.30
N HIS A 102 -6.87 -3.72 0.29
CA HIS A 102 -8.14 -3.95 -0.38
C HIS A 102 -8.39 -3.02 -1.58
N TYR A 103 -7.75 -1.85 -1.63
CA TYR A 103 -7.85 -0.94 -2.77
C TYR A 103 -7.11 -1.45 -4.00
N GLY A 104 -5.94 -2.06 -3.81
CA GLY A 104 -5.24 -2.76 -4.89
C GLY A 104 -6.13 -3.81 -5.53
N ASP A 105 -6.78 -4.64 -4.72
CA ASP A 105 -7.68 -5.68 -5.21
C ASP A 105 -8.94 -5.07 -5.87
N ALA A 106 -9.47 -3.96 -5.35
CA ALA A 106 -10.59 -3.21 -5.95
C ALA A 106 -10.29 -2.61 -7.32
N VAL A 107 -9.04 -2.22 -7.56
CA VAL A 107 -8.60 -1.67 -8.85
C VAL A 107 -8.16 -2.78 -9.80
N TYR A 108 -7.21 -3.63 -9.40
CA TYR A 108 -6.55 -4.57 -10.30
C TYR A 108 -7.36 -5.84 -10.57
N ALA A 109 -8.10 -6.37 -9.60
CA ALA A 109 -8.78 -7.64 -9.82
C ALA A 109 -9.86 -7.61 -10.92
N PRO A 110 -10.73 -6.59 -10.96
CA PRO A 110 -11.71 -6.44 -12.04
C PRO A 110 -11.08 -6.30 -13.42
N LEU A 111 -9.88 -5.72 -13.49
CA LEU A 111 -9.19 -5.44 -14.75
C LEU A 111 -8.36 -6.65 -15.23
N TYR A 112 -7.65 -7.31 -14.31
CA TYR A 112 -6.58 -8.25 -14.68
C TYR A 112 -6.76 -9.67 -14.14
N TYR A 113 -7.43 -9.87 -13.01
CA TYR A 113 -7.38 -11.16 -12.29
C TYR A 113 -8.60 -12.06 -12.57
N GLY A 114 -9.61 -11.55 -13.28
CA GLY A 114 -10.75 -12.34 -13.73
C GLY A 114 -11.84 -12.55 -12.68
N TYR A 115 -11.85 -11.78 -11.59
CA TYR A 115 -12.91 -11.79 -10.58
C TYR A 115 -13.27 -10.37 -10.13
N GLY A 116 -14.38 -10.22 -9.40
CA GLY A 116 -14.64 -9.01 -8.64
C GLY A 116 -15.14 -7.80 -9.43
N LYS A 117 -15.52 -7.98 -10.72
CA LYS A 117 -16.08 -6.91 -11.55
C LYS A 117 -17.43 -6.40 -11.01
N PRO A 118 -17.86 -5.18 -11.42
CA PRO A 118 -19.19 -4.69 -11.13
C PRO A 118 -20.29 -5.72 -11.38
N GLY A 119 -21.08 -6.02 -10.34
CA GLY A 119 -22.20 -6.98 -10.41
C GLY A 119 -21.83 -8.47 -10.37
N MET A 120 -20.53 -8.81 -10.23
CA MET A 120 -20.11 -10.18 -9.94
C MET A 120 -20.24 -10.53 -8.45
N TYR A 121 -20.23 -11.82 -8.13
CA TYR A 121 -20.03 -12.26 -6.75
C TYR A 121 -18.73 -11.66 -6.19
N ALA A 122 -18.80 -11.18 -4.95
CA ALA A 122 -17.69 -10.51 -4.26
C ALA A 122 -17.10 -9.33 -5.07
N ASP A 123 -17.97 -8.52 -5.71
CA ASP A 123 -17.61 -7.24 -6.33
C ASP A 123 -16.69 -6.43 -5.43
N ARG A 124 -15.48 -6.15 -5.93
CA ARG A 124 -14.42 -5.57 -5.11
C ARG A 124 -14.64 -4.10 -4.79
N ARG A 125 -15.42 -3.39 -5.59
CA ARG A 125 -15.77 -1.99 -5.32
C ARG A 125 -16.76 -1.90 -4.15
N ASN A 126 -17.73 -2.82 -4.10
CA ASN A 126 -18.65 -2.91 -2.97
C ASN A 126 -17.93 -3.39 -1.72
N MET A 127 -17.08 -4.42 -1.86
CA MET A 127 -16.30 -4.94 -0.74
C MET A 127 -15.38 -3.87 -0.14
N ALA A 128 -14.77 -3.00 -0.96
CA ALA A 128 -13.93 -1.92 -0.46
C ALA A 128 -14.66 -1.00 0.53
N ARG A 129 -15.96 -0.72 0.31
CA ARG A 129 -16.77 0.06 1.25
C ARG A 129 -17.02 -0.67 2.56
N SER A 130 -17.24 -1.98 2.51
CA SER A 130 -17.37 -2.81 3.72
C SER A 130 -16.07 -2.87 4.51
N ILE A 131 -14.93 -3.06 3.85
CA ILE A 131 -13.62 -3.07 4.51
C ILE A 131 -13.31 -1.69 5.11
N ASP A 132 -13.64 -0.60 4.43
CA ASP A 132 -13.49 0.74 4.99
C ASP A 132 -14.27 0.96 6.29
N ALA A 133 -15.47 0.38 6.41
CA ALA A 133 -16.24 0.44 7.65
C ALA A 133 -15.51 -0.28 8.79
N GLU A 134 -14.96 -1.47 8.52
CA GLU A 134 -14.12 -2.21 9.47
C GLU A 134 -12.83 -1.44 9.82
N ILE A 135 -12.21 -0.76 8.84
CA ILE A 135 -11.03 0.07 9.08
C ILE A 135 -11.37 1.23 10.00
N ASN A 136 -12.48 1.93 9.78
CA ASN A 136 -12.90 3.02 10.66
C ASN A 136 -13.23 2.54 12.09
N GLU A 137 -13.72 1.31 12.25
CA GLU A 137 -13.99 0.72 13.56
C GLU A 137 -12.69 0.30 14.27
N PHE A 138 -11.79 -0.40 13.58
CA PHE A 138 -10.61 -1.01 14.20
C PHE A 138 -9.37 -0.12 14.20
N TYR A 139 -9.28 0.80 13.25
CA TYR A 139 -8.16 1.73 13.05
C TYR A 139 -8.69 3.15 12.79
N PRO A 140 -9.40 3.75 13.77
CA PRO A 140 -9.98 5.09 13.61
C PRO A 140 -8.94 6.19 13.35
N ASP A 141 -7.66 5.87 13.54
CA ASP A 141 -6.51 6.72 13.29
C ASP A 141 -5.81 6.50 11.95
N MET A 142 -6.24 5.51 11.16
CA MET A 142 -5.67 5.18 9.85
C MET A 142 -5.67 6.40 8.92
N VAL A 143 -4.53 6.67 8.28
CA VAL A 143 -4.38 7.70 7.24
C VAL A 143 -4.33 7.02 5.88
N LEU A 144 -5.24 7.38 5.00
CA LEU A 144 -5.25 6.97 3.60
C LEU A 144 -4.37 7.93 2.78
N VAL A 145 -3.35 7.38 2.13
CA VAL A 145 -2.42 8.14 1.29
C VAL A 145 -2.56 7.67 -0.15
N LEU A 146 -2.99 8.55 -1.04
CA LEU A 146 -2.99 8.31 -2.47
C LEU A 146 -1.71 8.86 -3.09
N VAL A 147 -0.93 7.98 -3.73
CA VAL A 147 0.27 8.36 -4.46
C VAL A 147 -0.03 8.35 -5.96
N LYS A 148 0.13 9.51 -6.59
CA LYS A 148 -0.23 9.78 -7.98
C LYS A 148 1.01 10.02 -8.84
N ALA A 149 0.83 9.87 -10.14
CA ALA A 149 1.74 10.32 -11.17
C ALA A 149 0.96 10.49 -12.48
N SER A 150 1.44 11.33 -13.40
CA SER A 150 0.86 11.45 -14.73
C SER A 150 0.95 10.12 -15.51
N PRO A 151 0.02 9.83 -16.43
CA PRO A 151 0.09 8.65 -17.29
C PRO A 151 1.42 8.54 -18.06
N ASP A 152 1.97 9.67 -18.51
CA ASP A 152 3.24 9.72 -19.22
C ASP A 152 4.42 9.38 -18.32
N ALA A 153 4.43 9.88 -17.07
CA ALA A 153 5.43 9.49 -16.08
C ALA A 153 5.37 7.98 -15.78
N ILE A 154 4.16 7.41 -15.64
CA ILE A 154 3.97 5.96 -15.47
C ILE A 154 4.58 5.19 -16.64
N ARG A 155 4.20 5.52 -17.89
CA ARG A 155 4.73 4.85 -19.09
C ARG A 155 6.24 4.99 -19.22
N HIS A 156 6.77 6.17 -18.92
CA HIS A 156 8.21 6.41 -18.94
C HIS A 156 8.94 5.50 -17.92
N ARG A 157 8.45 5.42 -16.68
CA ARG A 157 9.02 4.53 -15.65
C ARG A 157 8.91 3.05 -16.01
N MET A 158 7.81 2.65 -16.65
CA MET A 158 7.64 1.29 -17.18
C MET A 158 8.65 0.97 -18.28
N ALA A 159 8.88 1.90 -19.22
CA ALA A 159 9.85 1.73 -20.29
C ALA A 159 11.29 1.64 -19.74
N ASN A 160 11.59 2.38 -18.67
CA ASN A 160 12.89 2.42 -18.00
C ASN A 160 12.91 1.58 -16.70
N LYS A 161 12.19 0.45 -16.66
CA LYS A 161 12.01 -0.37 -15.44
C LYS A 161 13.32 -0.74 -14.71
N HIS A 162 14.42 -0.88 -15.44
CA HIS A 162 15.74 -1.22 -14.88
C HIS A 162 16.36 -0.08 -14.06
N GLU A 163 15.92 1.16 -14.29
CA GLU A 163 16.35 2.35 -13.56
C GLU A 163 15.47 2.63 -12.34
N THR A 164 14.34 1.93 -12.20
CA THR A 164 13.49 2.05 -11.01
C THR A 164 14.19 1.43 -9.79
N PRO A 165 13.96 1.93 -8.56
CA PRO A 165 14.60 1.37 -7.36
C PRO A 165 14.25 -0.10 -7.07
N PHE A 166 13.15 -0.62 -7.64
CA PHE A 166 12.63 -1.95 -7.38
C PHE A 166 12.35 -2.73 -8.68
N PRO A 167 13.35 -2.96 -9.54
CA PRO A 167 13.15 -3.45 -10.90
C PRO A 167 12.56 -4.88 -10.92
N ARG A 168 12.89 -5.71 -9.93
CA ARG A 168 12.36 -7.09 -9.82
C ARG A 168 10.87 -7.10 -9.45
N ARG A 169 10.40 -6.09 -8.72
CA ARG A 169 9.00 -5.99 -8.34
C ARG A 169 8.11 -5.80 -9.57
N HIS A 170 8.58 -5.09 -10.59
CA HIS A 170 7.77 -4.88 -11.78
C HIS A 170 7.98 -5.92 -12.89
N ALA A 171 8.85 -6.91 -12.69
CA ALA A 171 9.24 -7.83 -13.75
C ALA A 171 8.08 -8.69 -14.30
N ALA A 172 7.09 -8.98 -13.45
CA ALA A 172 5.95 -9.84 -13.79
C ALA A 172 4.60 -9.20 -13.42
N THR A 173 4.54 -7.87 -13.37
CA THR A 173 3.27 -7.17 -13.15
C THR A 173 2.27 -7.47 -14.27
N TYR A 174 0.98 -7.54 -13.89
CA TYR A 174 -0.13 -7.60 -14.83
C TYR A 174 -0.53 -6.22 -15.37
N PHE A 175 -0.09 -5.15 -14.71
CA PHE A 175 -0.41 -3.79 -15.10
C PHE A 175 0.25 -3.45 -16.44
N LYS A 176 -0.53 -2.86 -17.34
CA LYS A 176 -0.08 -2.47 -18.69
C LYS A 176 -0.11 -0.96 -18.83
N GLY A 177 0.92 -0.39 -19.46
CA GLY A 177 1.01 1.06 -19.68
C GLY A 177 -0.07 1.62 -20.62
N GLU A 178 -0.74 0.78 -21.41
CA GLU A 178 -1.92 1.15 -22.20
C GLU A 178 -3.14 1.48 -21.33
N ASP A 179 -3.20 0.92 -20.12
CA ASP A 179 -4.30 1.11 -19.18
C ASP A 179 -4.02 2.21 -18.14
N ALA A 180 -2.91 2.96 -18.27
CA ALA A 180 -2.43 3.89 -17.24
C ALA A 180 -3.49 4.90 -16.80
N GLU A 181 -4.18 5.57 -17.73
CA GLU A 181 -5.26 6.51 -17.41
C GLU A 181 -6.40 5.82 -16.67
N THR A 182 -6.76 4.61 -17.11
CA THR A 182 -7.85 3.85 -16.49
C THR A 182 -7.50 3.50 -15.05
N VAL A 183 -6.31 2.93 -14.80
CA VAL A 183 -5.88 2.50 -13.47
C VAL A 183 -5.72 3.70 -12.53
N LEU A 184 -5.11 4.80 -13.00
CA LEU A 184 -5.00 6.04 -12.23
C LEU A 184 -6.38 6.57 -11.83
N ALA A 185 -7.31 6.67 -12.78
CA ALA A 185 -8.67 7.12 -12.51
C ALA A 185 -9.43 6.18 -11.56
N ARG A 186 -9.15 4.87 -11.60
CA ARG A 186 -9.73 3.91 -10.64
C ARG A 186 -9.24 4.16 -9.23
N PHE A 187 -7.95 4.42 -9.02
CA PHE A 187 -7.42 4.74 -7.69
C PHE A 187 -7.98 6.08 -7.18
N ASP A 188 -8.09 7.10 -8.04
CA ASP A 188 -8.75 8.36 -7.70
C ASP A 188 -10.20 8.12 -7.25
N GLU A 189 -10.97 7.33 -7.98
CA GLU A 189 -12.36 7.02 -7.61
C GLU A 189 -12.46 6.29 -6.27
N GLU A 190 -11.60 5.30 -6.03
CA GLU A 190 -11.60 4.56 -4.77
C GLU A 190 -11.17 5.45 -3.59
N PHE A 191 -10.19 6.34 -3.80
CA PHE A 191 -9.79 7.33 -2.80
C PHE A 191 -10.94 8.28 -2.47
N GLU A 192 -11.60 8.86 -3.48
CA GLU A 192 -12.73 9.77 -3.29
C GLU A 192 -13.89 9.09 -2.55
N LYS A 193 -14.25 7.87 -2.95
CA LYS A 193 -15.34 7.10 -2.33
C LYS A 193 -14.99 6.46 -0.99
N SER A 194 -13.72 6.56 -0.56
CA SER A 194 -13.29 6.01 0.73
C SER A 194 -14.07 6.64 1.88
N LEU A 195 -14.47 5.81 2.85
CA LEU A 195 -15.06 6.24 4.12
C LEU A 195 -13.99 6.63 5.15
N ILE A 196 -12.71 6.35 4.88
CA ILE A 196 -11.58 6.79 5.71
C ILE A 196 -11.44 8.31 5.53
N THR A 197 -11.50 9.07 6.61
CA THR A 197 -11.59 10.54 6.55
C THR A 197 -10.24 11.24 6.53
N ARG A 198 -9.20 10.62 7.09
CA ARG A 198 -7.83 11.15 7.10
C ARG A 198 -7.18 10.82 5.75
N LYS A 199 -7.17 11.79 4.85
CA LYS A 199 -6.73 11.62 3.46
C LYS A 199 -5.56 12.54 3.13
N ILE A 200 -4.58 12.00 2.40
CA ILE A 200 -3.39 12.71 1.89
C ILE A 200 -3.22 12.33 0.42
N GLU A 201 -2.91 13.31 -0.41
CA GLU A 201 -2.50 13.08 -1.80
C GLU A 201 -1.05 13.51 -1.98
N ILE A 202 -0.26 12.65 -2.65
CA ILE A 202 1.13 12.93 -3.02
C ILE A 202 1.29 12.72 -4.51
N ASP A 203 1.57 13.78 -5.26
CA ASP A 203 1.89 13.69 -6.68
C ASP A 203 3.40 13.55 -6.86
N THR A 204 3.82 12.45 -7.49
CA THR A 204 5.22 12.13 -7.73
C THR A 204 5.64 12.40 -9.17
N THR A 205 4.80 13.02 -10.01
CA THR A 205 5.04 13.17 -11.45
C THR A 205 6.43 13.72 -11.74
N ASP A 206 6.73 14.88 -11.16
CA ASP A 206 7.99 15.60 -11.33
C ASP A 206 8.78 15.78 -10.02
N ALA A 207 8.19 15.37 -8.88
CA ALA A 207 8.79 15.55 -7.57
C ALA A 207 9.88 14.51 -7.29
N THR A 208 10.95 14.94 -6.61
CA THR A 208 11.94 13.99 -6.06
C THR A 208 11.37 13.20 -4.89
N VAL A 209 12.11 12.17 -4.45
CA VAL A 209 11.73 11.38 -3.27
C VAL A 209 11.71 12.26 -2.01
N GLU A 210 12.68 13.16 -1.87
CA GLU A 210 12.79 14.08 -0.73
C GLU A 210 11.66 15.11 -0.72
N GLU A 211 11.31 15.67 -1.89
CA GLU A 211 10.18 16.59 -2.04
C GLU A 211 8.86 15.91 -1.69
N SER A 212 8.67 14.68 -2.18
CA SER A 212 7.49 13.87 -1.90
C SER A 212 7.36 13.53 -0.42
N LEU A 213 8.48 13.16 0.24
CA LEU A 213 8.52 12.91 1.68
C LEU A 213 8.22 14.20 2.48
N ALA A 214 8.82 15.33 2.11
CA ALA A 214 8.58 16.60 2.77
C ALA A 214 7.11 17.01 2.70
N GLU A 215 6.48 16.80 1.55
CA GLU A 215 5.06 17.06 1.34
C GLU A 215 4.18 16.13 2.20
N PHE A 216 4.49 14.84 2.25
CA PHE A 216 3.81 13.90 3.17
C PHE A 216 3.95 14.35 4.62
N VAL A 217 5.17 14.66 5.08
CA VAL A 217 5.43 15.12 6.45
C VAL A 217 4.65 16.39 6.78
N ARG A 218 4.48 17.29 5.81
CA ARG A 218 3.66 18.50 5.98
C ARG A 218 2.19 18.16 6.18
N GLN A 219 1.64 17.25 5.36
CA GLN A 219 0.22 16.88 5.37
C GLN A 219 -0.18 15.95 6.52
N VAL A 220 0.73 15.09 7.01
CA VAL A 220 0.43 14.10 8.06
C VAL A 220 0.43 14.69 9.47
N LYS A 221 1.06 15.85 9.68
CA LYS A 221 1.11 16.56 10.98
C LYS A 221 -0.21 16.61 11.76
N PRO A 222 -1.36 17.01 11.18
CA PRO A 222 -2.64 17.02 11.89
C PRO A 222 -3.18 15.64 12.28
N PHE A 223 -2.62 14.55 11.72
CA PHE A 223 -3.07 13.18 11.97
C PHE A 223 -2.18 12.40 12.95
N ILE A 224 -1.03 12.96 13.36
CA ILE A 224 -0.17 12.39 14.40
C ILE A 224 -0.93 12.39 15.72
N THR A 225 -1.09 11.21 16.34
CA THR A 225 -1.88 11.05 17.57
C THR A 225 -1.12 11.48 18.82
N ASN A 226 -1.82 11.60 19.95
CA ASN A 226 -1.16 11.88 21.24
C ASN A 226 -0.18 10.77 21.62
N ASP A 227 -0.54 9.50 21.40
CA ASP A 227 0.33 8.35 21.69
C ASP A 227 1.60 8.37 20.82
N ASP A 228 1.43 8.71 19.54
CA ASP A 228 2.54 8.97 18.62
C ASP A 228 3.46 10.09 19.15
N TYR A 229 2.90 11.22 19.59
CA TYR A 229 3.70 12.32 20.17
C TYR A 229 4.45 11.90 21.44
N GLN A 230 3.84 11.10 22.33
CA GLN A 230 4.52 10.59 23.53
C GLN A 230 5.73 9.74 23.17
N ARG A 231 5.62 8.88 22.15
CA ARG A 231 6.75 8.09 21.65
C ARG A 231 7.88 8.97 21.11
N ILE A 232 7.54 9.98 20.30
CA ILE A 232 8.52 10.92 19.74
C ILE A 232 9.25 11.69 20.84
N LEU A 233 8.51 12.23 21.82
CA LEU A 233 9.08 12.96 22.95
C LEU A 233 9.96 12.06 23.82
N GLY A 234 9.52 10.81 24.04
CA GLY A 234 10.29 9.80 24.75
C GLY A 234 11.64 9.51 24.09
N ASN A 235 11.67 9.31 22.77
CA ASN A 235 12.91 9.11 22.04
C ASN A 235 13.85 10.34 22.14
N ARG A 236 13.32 11.54 21.92
CA ARG A 236 14.11 12.78 22.03
C ARG A 236 14.73 12.97 23.42
N ALA A 237 14.00 12.63 24.48
CA ALA A 237 14.52 12.74 25.84
C ALA A 237 15.73 11.80 26.06
N LEU A 238 15.69 10.59 25.50
CA LEU A 238 16.79 9.61 25.57
C LEU A 238 18.02 10.02 24.76
N GLU A 239 17.85 10.76 23.66
CA GLU A 239 18.97 11.27 22.86
C GLU A 239 19.70 12.44 23.53
N THR A 240 19.01 13.18 24.41
CA THR A 240 19.55 14.38 25.08
C THR A 240 20.13 14.13 26.48
N GLY A 241 19.94 12.94 27.04
CA GLY A 241 20.40 12.55 28.39
C GLY A 241 21.66 11.70 28.34
#